data_AF-A0A022Q1S1-F1
#
_entry.id   AF-A0A022Q1S1-F1
#
_cell.length_a   1.000
_cell.length_b   1.000
_cell.length_c   1.000
_cell.angle_alpha   90.00
_cell.angle_beta   90.00
_cell.angle_gamma   90.00
#
_symmetry.space_group_name_H-M   'P 1'
#
loop_
_entity.id
_entity.type
_entity.pdbx_description
1 polymer ?
#
loop_
_entity_poly.entity_id
_entity_poly.type
_entity_poly.pdbx_seq_one_letter_code
_entity_poly.pdbx_strand_id
1 'polypeptide(L)'
;MSVFTFTPAACVFGSSWADWHRVFAHTKPIGCTDFMICLPAYGAVIGAWFGAWPMPLDWERQWQEWPICVTYGAILGYLVGMVLSSGLAIFHNRRKHEKGD
;
A
#
# COMPACT_ATOMS: atom_id res chain seq x y z
N MET A 1 -1.69 -10.61 -3.86
CA MET A 1 -1.10 -9.29 -4.17
C MET A 1 -2.09 -8.36 -4.84
N SER A 2 -2.67 -8.75 -5.97
CA SER A 2 -3.68 -7.99 -6.71
C SER A 2 -4.88 -7.55 -5.87
N VAL A 3 -5.38 -8.41 -4.97
CA VAL A 3 -6.52 -8.07 -4.10
C VAL A 3 -6.19 -6.90 -3.16
N PHE A 4 -5.01 -6.91 -2.52
CA PHE A 4 -4.61 -5.85 -1.60
C PHE A 4 -4.41 -4.49 -2.29
N THR A 5 -4.04 -4.49 -3.58
CA THR A 5 -3.80 -3.25 -4.33
C THR A 5 -5.05 -2.74 -5.05
N PHE A 6 -5.85 -3.64 -5.64
CA PHE A 6 -6.98 -3.25 -6.51
C PHE A 6 -8.31 -3.15 -5.77
N THR A 7 -8.58 -3.97 -4.76
CA THR A 7 -9.89 -3.97 -4.09
C THR A 7 -10.21 -2.63 -3.41
N PRO A 8 -9.35 -2.04 -2.55
CA PRO A 8 -9.65 -0.74 -1.95
C PRO A 8 -9.72 0.39 -3.00
N ALA A 9 -8.89 0.33 -4.05
CA ALA A 9 -8.94 1.31 -5.14
C ALA A 9 -10.24 1.20 -5.95
N ALA A 10 -10.69 0.00 -6.27
CA ALA A 10 -11.94 -0.25 -6.99
C ALA A 10 -13.17 0.13 -6.18
N CYS A 11 -13.17 -0.10 -4.86
CA CYS A 11 -14.26 0.31 -3.98
C CYS A 11 -14.39 1.84 -3.85
N VAL A 12 -13.29 2.59 -3.94
CA VAL A 12 -13.30 4.05 -3.73
C VAL A 12 -13.41 4.84 -5.03
N PHE A 13 -12.65 4.47 -6.07
CA PHE A 13 -12.67 5.17 -7.36
C PHE A 13 -13.75 4.62 -8.32
N GLY A 14 -14.25 3.40 -8.08
CA GLY A 14 -15.22 2.78 -8.97
C GLY A 14 -14.70 2.69 -10.41
N SER A 15 -15.50 3.15 -11.38
CA SER A 15 -15.21 3.07 -12.82
C SER A 15 -14.54 4.33 -13.40
N SER A 16 -14.10 5.30 -12.59
CA SER A 16 -13.55 6.56 -13.11
C SER A 16 -12.12 6.41 -13.63
N TRP A 17 -11.98 6.24 -14.95
CA TRP A 17 -10.67 6.04 -15.60
C TRP A 17 -9.65 7.17 -15.33
N ALA A 18 -10.13 8.40 -15.23
CA ALA A 18 -9.29 9.58 -14.97
C ALA A 18 -8.66 9.56 -13.56
N ASP A 19 -9.37 9.07 -12.54
CA ASP A 19 -8.84 9.00 -11.18
C ASP A 19 -7.82 7.87 -11.05
N TRP A 20 -8.08 6.72 -11.70
CA TRP A 20 -7.12 5.61 -11.78
C TRP A 20 -5.78 6.06 -12.38
N HIS A 21 -5.79 6.77 -13.51
CA HIS A 21 -4.57 7.29 -14.13
C HIS A 21 -3.86 8.32 -13.24
N ARG A 22 -4.62 9.21 -12.60
CA ARG A 22 -4.04 10.23 -11.72
C ARG A 22 -3.32 9.62 -10.51
N VAL A 23 -3.94 8.60 -9.91
CA VAL A 23 -3.50 7.99 -8.66
C VAL A 23 -2.34 7.01 -8.90
N PHE A 24 -2.41 6.16 -9.93
CA PHE A 24 -1.38 5.14 -10.18
C PHE A 24 -0.30 5.56 -11.20
N ALA A 25 -0.62 6.37 -12.20
CA ALA A 25 0.35 6.76 -13.24
C ALA A 25 1.04 8.10 -12.95
N HIS A 26 0.31 9.06 -12.35
CA HIS A 26 0.87 10.39 -12.04
C HIS A 26 1.31 10.56 -10.58
N THR A 27 0.96 9.64 -9.68
CA THR A 27 1.31 9.68 -8.25
C THR A 27 1.07 11.07 -7.64
N LYS A 28 -0.04 11.72 -8.02
CA LYS A 28 -0.49 13.01 -7.45
C LYS A 28 -1.72 12.78 -6.58
N PRO A 29 -1.55 12.29 -5.33
CA PRO A 29 -2.64 12.23 -4.38
C PRO A 29 -3.03 13.65 -3.96
N ILE A 30 -4.30 14.03 -4.19
CA ILE A 30 -4.82 15.37 -3.90
C ILE A 30 -5.53 15.40 -2.55
N GLY A 31 -6.10 14.26 -2.13
CA GLY A 31 -6.83 14.10 -0.87
C GLY A 31 -6.26 13.03 0.07
N CYS A 32 -6.65 13.08 1.35
CA CYS A 32 -6.30 12.05 2.34
C CYS A 32 -6.73 10.64 1.89
N THR A 33 -7.86 10.54 1.18
CA THR A 33 -8.39 9.27 0.65
C THR A 33 -7.47 8.63 -0.38
N ASP A 34 -6.83 9.43 -1.24
CA ASP A 34 -5.90 8.93 -2.25
C ASP A 34 -4.65 8.35 -1.59
N PHE A 35 -4.15 9.01 -0.54
CA PHE A 35 -3.04 8.50 0.28
C PHE A 35 -3.41 7.22 1.02
N MET A 36 -4.66 7.06 1.46
CA MET A 36 -5.16 5.83 2.11
C MET A 36 -5.19 4.62 1.19
N ILE A 37 -5.21 4.83 -0.13
CA ILE A 37 -5.25 3.75 -1.11
C ILE A 37 -3.86 3.50 -1.70
N CYS A 38 -3.12 4.55 -2.03
CA CYS A 38 -1.78 4.44 -2.60
C CYS A 38 -0.79 3.80 -1.63
N LEU A 39 -0.69 4.31 -0.39
CA LEU A 39 0.37 3.90 0.54
C LEU A 39 0.33 2.39 0.88
N PRO A 40 -0.84 1.79 1.17
CA PRO A 40 -0.92 0.33 1.35
C PRO A 40 -0.62 -0.45 0.06
N ALA A 41 -1.04 0.06 -1.10
CA ALA A 41 -0.79 -0.61 -2.37
C ALA A 41 0.72 -0.65 -2.71
N TYR A 42 1.42 0.48 -2.60
CA TYR A 42 2.88 0.53 -2.75
C TYR A 42 3.59 -0.27 -1.65
N GLY A 43 3.10 -0.20 -0.41
CA GLY A 43 3.60 -0.99 0.71
C GLY A 43 3.55 -2.49 0.44
N ALA A 44 2.45 -2.99 -0.13
CA ALA A 44 2.30 -4.40 -0.51
C ALA A 44 3.30 -4.81 -1.60
N VAL A 45 3.53 -3.97 -2.62
CA VAL A 45 4.48 -4.26 -3.71
C VAL A 45 5.92 -4.27 -3.20
N ILE A 46 6.31 -3.27 -2.41
CA ILE A 46 7.64 -3.18 -1.81
C ILE A 46 7.85 -4.34 -0.83
N GLY A 47 6.85 -4.64 -0.01
CA GLY A 47 6.87 -5.77 0.91
C GLY A 47 6.99 -7.13 0.20
N ALA A 48 6.27 -7.32 -0.91
CA ALA A 48 6.40 -8.51 -1.75
C ALA A 48 7.81 -8.65 -2.32
N TRP A 49 8.40 -7.54 -2.77
CA TRP A 49 9.76 -7.50 -3.32
C TRP A 49 10.80 -7.89 -2.28
N PHE A 50 10.73 -7.32 -1.07
CA PHE A 50 11.60 -7.75 0.04
C PHE A 50 11.32 -9.19 0.49
N GLY A 51 10.07 -9.64 0.42
CA GLY A 51 9.70 -11.03 0.70
C GLY A 51 10.27 -12.05 -0.29
N ALA A 52 10.76 -11.62 -1.45
CA ALA A 52 11.43 -12.49 -2.43
C ALA A 52 12.93 -12.66 -2.14
N TRP A 53 13.56 -11.76 -1.38
CA TRP A 53 14.99 -11.84 -1.05
C TRP A 53 15.44 -13.07 -0.26
N PRO A 54 14.64 -13.65 0.64
CA PRO A 54 15.05 -14.87 1.33
C PRO A 54 15.20 -16.05 0.38
N MET A 55 14.42 -16.13 -0.71
CA MET A 55 14.33 -17.33 -1.57
C MET A 55 15.67 -17.82 -2.15
N PRO A 56 16.58 -16.96 -2.66
CA PRO A 56 17.85 -17.41 -3.23
C PRO A 56 18.86 -17.94 -2.20
N LEU A 57 18.66 -17.69 -0.90
CA LEU A 57 19.56 -18.14 0.18
C LEU A 57 19.24 -19.60 0.59
N ASP A 58 18.84 -20.42 -0.38
CA ASP A 58 18.09 -21.66 -0.23
C ASP A 58 18.71 -22.62 0.81
N TRP A 59 18.03 -22.78 1.95
CA TRP A 59 18.38 -23.73 3.00
C TRP A 59 17.34 -24.87 3.06
N GLU A 60 16.67 -25.17 1.94
CA GLU A 60 15.71 -26.29 1.80
C GLU A 60 14.63 -26.31 2.91
N ARG A 61 14.19 -25.13 3.34
CA ARG A 61 13.21 -24.97 4.43
C ARG A 61 11.81 -24.78 3.86
N GLN A 62 10.87 -25.56 4.38
CA GLN A 62 9.44 -25.51 4.01
C GLN A 62 8.80 -24.11 4.14
N TRP A 63 9.32 -23.22 5.01
CA TRP A 63 8.81 -21.85 5.15
C TRP A 63 9.32 -20.87 4.07
N GLN A 64 10.30 -21.29 3.27
CA GLN A 64 10.98 -20.50 2.24
C GLN A 64 10.47 -20.80 0.82
N GLU A 65 9.51 -21.73 0.70
CA GLU A 65 8.90 -22.11 -0.57
C GLU A 65 8.13 -20.95 -1.20
N TRP A 66 8.21 -20.84 -2.52
CA TRP A 66 7.40 -19.89 -3.26
C TRP A 66 5.92 -20.33 -3.24
N PRO A 67 4.95 -19.44 -2.94
CA PRO A 67 5.05 -17.98 -2.76
C PRO A 67 5.03 -17.51 -1.28
N ILE A 68 5.33 -18.37 -0.31
CA ILE A 68 5.10 -18.13 1.13
C ILE A 68 5.79 -16.86 1.62
N CYS A 69 7.10 -16.71 1.46
CA CYS A 69 7.82 -15.51 1.92
C CYS A 69 7.31 -14.22 1.27
N VAL A 70 6.97 -14.29 -0.02
CA VAL A 70 6.45 -13.16 -0.79
C VAL A 70 5.07 -12.75 -0.26
N THR A 71 4.21 -13.72 0.07
CA THR A 71 2.89 -13.45 0.67
C THR A 71 2.99 -12.74 2.03
N TYR A 72 3.84 -13.23 2.93
CA TYR A 72 4.06 -12.58 4.23
C TYR A 72 4.65 -11.19 4.09
N GLY A 73 5.63 -11.02 3.19
CA GLY A 73 6.24 -9.72 2.91
C GLY A 73 5.22 -8.68 2.46
N ALA A 74 4.31 -9.05 1.57
CA ALA A 74 3.29 -8.10 1.11
C ALA A 74 2.20 -7.82 2.13
N ILE A 75 1.78 -8.81 2.94
CA ILE A 75 0.84 -8.60 4.03
C ILE A 75 1.44 -7.60 5.02
N LEU A 76 2.70 -7.81 5.42
CA LEU A 76 3.42 -6.91 6.32
C LEU A 76 3.54 -5.51 5.71
N GLY A 77 3.96 -5.42 4.45
CA GLY A 77 4.09 -4.14 3.74
C GLY A 77 2.77 -3.39 3.59
N TYR A 78 1.67 -4.11 3.37
CA TYR A 78 0.32 -3.54 3.32
C TYR A 78 -0.11 -2.99 4.69
N LEU A 79 0.12 -3.74 5.77
CA LEU A 79 -0.18 -3.30 7.15
C LEU A 79 0.60 -2.03 7.51
N VAL A 80 1.90 -1.99 7.19
CA VAL A 80 2.73 -0.80 7.41
C VAL A 80 2.21 0.39 6.61
N GLY A 81 1.85 0.18 5.34
CA GLY A 81 1.27 1.23 4.51
C GLY A 81 -0.07 1.78 5.05
N MET A 82 -0.91 0.93 5.64
CA MET A 82 -2.16 1.36 6.29
C MET A 82 -1.90 2.22 7.53
N VAL A 83 -0.95 1.80 8.38
CA VAL A 83 -0.58 2.56 9.59
C VAL A 83 0.00 3.91 9.22
N LEU A 84 0.93 3.94 8.25
CA LEU A 84 1.53 5.20 7.77
C LEU A 84 0.47 6.13 7.18
N SER A 85 -0.44 5.61 6.37
CA SER A 85 -1.49 6.44 5.79
C SER A 85 -2.45 7.01 6.83
N SER A 86 -2.84 6.20 7.80
CA SER A 86 -3.69 6.65 8.91
C SER A 86 -2.99 7.72 9.74
N GLY A 87 -1.70 7.55 10.03
CA GLY A 87 -0.89 8.55 10.74
C GLY A 87 -0.78 9.87 9.98
N LEU A 88 -0.55 9.81 8.67
CA LEU A 88 -0.51 11.01 7.81
C LEU A 88 -1.86 11.72 7.73
N ALA A 89 -2.96 10.98 7.62
CA ALA A 89 -4.31 11.54 7.60
C ALA A 89 -4.63 12.28 8.91
N ILE A 90 -4.29 11.69 10.06
CA ILE A 90 -4.45 12.32 11.38
C ILE A 90 -3.58 13.57 11.47
N PHE A 91 -2.32 13.51 11.04
CA PHE A 91 -1.41 14.66 11.06
C PHE A 91 -1.92 15.82 10.19
N HIS A 92 -2.42 15.51 8.99
CA HIS A 92 -3.01 16.51 8.10
C HIS A 92 -4.27 17.15 8.69
N ASN A 93 -5.13 16.37 9.35
CA ASN A 93 -6.31 16.91 10.03
C ASN A 93 -5.93 17.83 11.20
N ARG A 94 -4.91 17.47 11.98
CA ARG A 94 -4.40 18.33 13.08
C ARG A 94 -3.87 19.66 12.55
N ARG A 95 -3.05 19.64 11.50
CA ARG A 95 -2.53 20.85 10.83
C ARG A 95 -3.62 21.77 10.28
N LYS A 96 -4.73 21.20 9.80
CA LYS A 96 -5.85 21.98 9.27
C LYS A 96 -6.61 22.71 10.37
N HIS A 97 -6.73 22.08 11.55
CA HIS A 97 -7.31 22.70 12.74
C HIS A 97 -6.48 23.89 13.24
N GLU A 98 -5.14 23.74 13.30
CA GLU A 98 -4.23 24.80 13.78
C GLU A 98 -4.20 26.07 12.90
N LYS A 99 -4.65 26.01 11.65
CA LYS A 99 -4.72 27.18 10.75
C LYS A 99 -6.10 27.85 10.73
N GLY A 100 -7.09 27.23 11.36
CA GLY A 100 -8.47 27.72 11.42
C GLY A 100 -8.77 28.57 12.66
N ASP A 101 -7.87 28.56 13.66
CA ASP A 101 -7.85 29.45 14.81
C ASP A 101 -6.94 30.66 14.54
#